data_AF-A0AAD1W9R2-F1
#
_entry.id   AF-A0AAD1W9R2-F1
#
_cell.length_a   1.000
_cell.length_b   1.000
_cell.length_c   1.000
_cell.angle_alpha   90.00
_cell.angle_beta   90.00
_cell.angle_gamma   90.00
#
_symmetry.space_group_name_H-M   'P 1'
#
loop_
_entity.id
_entity.type
_entity.pdbx_description
1 polymer ?
#
loop_
_entity_poly.entity_id
_entity_poly.type
_entity_poly.pdbx_seq_one_letter_code
_entity_poly.pdbx_strand_id
1 'polypeptide(L)'
;MDDYVSTQSTPGSFGPPDKMAPGSPSQDSMGDSIPDDTLAQIKQELAMISTHMLTKADSGGLLQELKTAIREEITALRTDLSAVEVRVEALETEAQACRTQHRAAELATTRQGNMLLSLRRQVEDLENRSRRQNIRIRGLPEPDTTPLPDTLRALFRQILGQEGPKEIQFDRVHRALGP
;
A
#
# COMPACT_ATOMS: atom_id res chain seq x y z
N MET A 1 -1.50 43.79 0.06
CA MET A 1 -0.53 44.58 -0.72
C MET A 1 -0.39 43.92 -2.08
N ASP A 2 -0.09 44.73 -3.10
CA ASP A 2 0.24 44.37 -4.49
C ASP A 2 -0.87 44.64 -5.53
N ASP A 3 -1.27 45.90 -5.51
CA ASP A 3 -1.28 46.87 -6.62
C ASP A 3 -1.34 46.36 -8.07
N TYR A 4 -2.49 46.64 -8.69
CA TYR A 4 -2.71 46.61 -10.12
C TYR A 4 -2.20 47.92 -10.74
N VAL A 5 -1.01 47.90 -11.37
CA VAL A 5 -0.46 49.06 -12.08
C VAL A 5 -1.04 49.10 -13.50
N SER A 6 -1.85 50.14 -13.73
CA SER A 6 -2.43 50.53 -15.01
C SER A 6 -1.40 51.34 -15.80
N THR A 7 -0.97 50.86 -16.97
CA THR A 7 -0.14 51.63 -17.92
C THR A 7 -0.98 52.08 -19.10
N GLN A 8 -1.31 53.38 -19.08
CA GLN A 8 -1.90 54.10 -20.19
C GLN A 8 -0.86 54.28 -21.29
N SER A 9 -1.18 53.89 -22.53
CA SER A 9 -0.38 54.22 -23.71
C SER A 9 -0.94 55.46 -24.40
N THR A 10 -0.08 56.46 -24.53
CA THR A 10 -0.22 57.73 -25.25
C THR A 10 -0.31 57.52 -26.77
N PRO A 11 -1.15 58.26 -27.51
CA PRO A 11 -1.06 58.31 -28.97
C PRO A 11 -0.14 59.46 -29.38
N GLY A 12 0.98 59.11 -30.01
CA GLY A 12 1.90 60.06 -30.62
C GLY A 12 1.40 60.55 -31.99
N SER A 13 1.15 61.85 -32.06
CA SER A 13 1.56 62.80 -33.12
C SER A 13 1.78 62.28 -34.54
N PHE A 14 0.97 62.75 -35.50
CA PHE A 14 1.46 63.22 -36.81
C PHE A 14 0.62 64.41 -37.30
N GLY A 15 1.29 65.55 -37.45
CA GLY A 15 0.71 66.79 -38.00
C GLY A 15 0.52 66.75 -39.52
N PRO A 16 -0.25 67.70 -40.08
CA PRO A 16 -0.63 67.71 -41.48
C PRO A 16 0.49 68.30 -42.36
N PRO A 17 0.84 67.69 -43.50
CA PRO A 17 1.69 68.35 -44.48
C PRO A 17 0.87 69.19 -45.46
N ASP A 18 1.53 70.24 -45.91
CA ASP A 18 1.08 71.38 -46.70
C ASP A 18 0.33 71.07 -48.01
N LYS A 19 -0.61 71.97 -48.30
CA LYS A 19 -1.25 72.14 -49.60
C LYS A 19 -0.26 72.76 -50.59
N MET A 20 0.04 72.07 -51.68
CA MET A 20 0.59 72.69 -52.90
C MET A 20 -0.30 72.39 -54.11
N ALA A 21 -0.31 73.37 -55.01
CA ALA A 21 -1.25 73.65 -56.10
C ALA A 21 -1.34 72.59 -57.23
N PRO A 22 -2.37 72.65 -58.11
CA PRO A 22 -2.55 71.68 -59.19
C PRO A 22 -1.71 72.04 -60.42
N GLY A 23 -0.89 71.10 -60.87
CA GLY A 23 -0.22 71.10 -62.18
C GLY A 23 -0.93 70.14 -63.15
N SER A 24 -1.20 70.64 -64.34
CA SER A 24 -1.88 70.00 -65.48
C SER A 24 -1.13 68.78 -66.05
N PRO A 25 -1.77 67.97 -66.94
CA PRO A 25 -1.39 66.58 -67.22
C PRO A 25 -0.32 66.47 -68.33
N SER A 26 0.63 65.56 -68.14
CA SER A 26 1.53 65.09 -69.19
C SER A 26 1.30 63.60 -69.43
N GLN A 27 0.77 63.28 -70.60
CA GLN A 27 0.77 61.96 -71.20
C GLN A 27 2.20 61.63 -71.64
N ASP A 28 2.77 60.54 -71.16
CA ASP A 28 3.87 59.75 -71.75
C ASP A 28 3.75 58.35 -71.10
N SER A 29 3.10 57.36 -71.70
CA SER A 29 3.57 56.52 -72.81
C SER A 29 4.93 55.86 -72.56
N MET A 30 4.94 54.74 -71.83
CA MET A 30 5.66 53.50 -72.18
C MET A 30 5.37 52.45 -71.09
N GLY A 31 4.35 51.63 -71.35
CA GLY A 31 4.14 50.38 -70.62
C GLY A 31 5.09 49.33 -71.16
N ASP A 32 6.17 49.07 -70.43
CA ASP A 32 7.00 47.91 -70.67
C ASP A 32 6.18 46.67 -70.29
N SER A 33 5.65 46.01 -71.32
CA SER A 33 4.69 44.92 -71.18
C SER A 33 5.45 43.64 -70.86
N ILE A 34 5.38 43.20 -69.60
CA ILE A 34 5.74 41.84 -69.22
C ILE A 34 5.03 40.89 -70.21
N PRO A 35 5.74 40.01 -70.94
CA PRO A 35 5.10 39.13 -71.90
C PRO A 35 3.99 38.33 -71.21
N ASP A 36 2.79 38.34 -71.79
CA ASP A 36 1.57 37.81 -71.17
C ASP A 36 1.71 36.34 -70.72
N ASP A 37 2.57 35.59 -71.40
CA ASP A 37 2.94 34.20 -71.08
C ASP A 37 3.72 34.08 -69.75
N THR A 38 4.64 34.99 -69.43
CA THR A 38 5.36 34.93 -68.14
C THR A 38 4.46 35.36 -66.99
N LEU A 39 3.53 36.29 -67.22
CA LEU A 39 2.53 36.68 -66.24
C LEU A 39 1.53 35.53 -65.98
N ALA A 40 1.11 34.81 -67.02
CA ALA A 40 0.25 33.63 -66.90
C ALA A 40 0.95 32.51 -66.13
N GLN A 41 2.23 32.26 -66.40
CA GLN A 41 3.03 31.24 -65.72
C GLN A 41 3.25 31.57 -64.24
N ILE A 42 3.56 32.82 -63.91
CA ILE A 42 3.70 33.28 -62.52
C ILE A 42 2.36 33.18 -61.77
N LYS A 43 1.23 33.51 -62.41
CA LYS A 43 -0.11 33.34 -61.82
C LYS A 43 -0.44 31.87 -61.55
N GLN A 44 -0.04 30.97 -62.45
CA GLN A 44 -0.23 29.54 -62.29
C GLN A 44 0.63 28.97 -61.16
N GLU A 45 1.89 29.39 -61.05
CA GLU A 45 2.79 29.01 -59.94
C GLU A 45 2.29 29.56 -58.60
N LEU A 46 1.82 30.82 -58.54
CA LEU A 46 1.19 31.40 -57.35
C LEU A 46 -0.08 30.66 -56.94
N ALA A 47 -0.90 30.23 -57.91
CA ALA A 47 -2.09 29.43 -57.64
C ALA A 47 -1.70 28.05 -57.07
N MET A 48 -0.68 27.39 -57.64
CA MET A 48 -0.18 26.12 -57.12
C MET A 48 0.43 26.26 -55.71
N ILE A 49 1.22 27.31 -55.46
CA ILE A 49 1.74 27.60 -54.11
C ILE A 49 0.59 27.91 -53.15
N SER A 50 -0.40 28.67 -53.56
CA SER A 50 -1.58 28.96 -52.74
C SER A 50 -2.43 27.73 -52.44
N THR A 51 -2.44 26.72 -53.32
CA THR A 51 -3.11 25.44 -53.05
C THR A 51 -2.31 24.50 -52.15
N HIS A 52 -0.98 24.65 -52.11
CA HIS A 52 -0.09 23.80 -51.30
C HIS A 52 0.28 24.42 -49.94
N MET A 53 0.02 25.72 -49.77
CA MET A 53 0.18 26.42 -48.50
C MET A 53 -0.98 26.07 -47.56
N LEU A 54 -0.67 25.66 -46.34
CA LEU A 54 -1.66 25.55 -45.28
C LEU A 54 -2.35 26.90 -45.11
N THR A 55 -3.67 26.92 -45.28
CA THR A 55 -4.42 28.15 -45.06
C THR A 55 -4.50 28.42 -43.56
N LYS A 56 -4.70 29.69 -43.19
CA LYS A 56 -4.95 30.07 -41.79
C LYS A 56 -6.15 29.32 -41.19
N ALA A 57 -7.10 28.91 -42.02
CA ALA A 57 -8.24 28.10 -41.61
C ALA A 57 -7.82 26.67 -41.22
N ASP A 58 -6.92 26.03 -41.99
CA ASP A 58 -6.40 24.69 -41.70
C ASP A 58 -5.59 24.68 -40.39
N SER A 59 -4.73 25.69 -40.18
CA SER A 59 -4.01 25.86 -38.92
C SER A 59 -4.97 26.09 -37.74
N GLY A 60 -6.06 26.81 -37.96
CA GLY A 60 -7.12 27.01 -36.97
C GLY A 60 -7.86 25.70 -36.63
N GLY A 61 -8.14 24.87 -37.64
CA GLY A 61 -8.76 23.55 -37.47
C GLY A 61 -7.90 22.62 -36.63
N LEU A 62 -6.62 22.45 -37.00
CA LEU A 62 -5.66 21.63 -36.24
C LEU A 62 -5.52 22.09 -34.78
N LEU A 63 -5.52 23.41 -34.54
CA LEU A 63 -5.42 23.96 -33.19
C LEU A 63 -6.68 23.70 -32.37
N GLN A 64 -7.87 23.69 -33.00
CA GLN A 64 -9.11 23.30 -32.33
C GLN A 64 -9.12 21.79 -32.04
N GLU A 65 -8.70 20.94 -32.98
CA GLU A 65 -8.61 19.49 -32.78
C GLU A 65 -7.64 19.14 -31.65
N LEU A 66 -6.47 19.77 -31.61
CA LEU A 66 -5.52 19.60 -30.52
C LEU A 66 -6.13 20.06 -29.19
N LYS A 67 -6.85 21.19 -29.19
CA LYS A 67 -7.52 21.72 -28.00
C LYS A 67 -8.63 20.79 -27.50
N THR A 68 -9.38 20.15 -28.39
CA THR A 68 -10.41 19.17 -28.02
C THR A 68 -9.77 17.91 -27.48
N ALA A 69 -8.75 17.37 -28.15
CA ALA A 69 -8.02 16.19 -27.70
C ALA A 69 -7.40 16.39 -26.30
N ILE A 70 -6.74 17.53 -26.06
CA ILE A 70 -6.18 17.87 -24.74
C ILE A 70 -7.28 17.95 -23.68
N ARG A 71 -8.44 18.53 -24.00
CA ARG A 71 -9.55 18.61 -23.04
C ARG A 71 -10.09 17.23 -22.72
N GLU A 72 -10.26 16.38 -23.72
CA GLU A 72 -10.70 15.00 -23.55
C GLU A 72 -9.72 14.21 -22.68
N GLU A 73 -8.42 14.29 -22.95
CA GLU A 73 -7.40 13.65 -22.12
C GLU A 73 -7.39 14.20 -20.69
N ILE A 74 -7.51 15.52 -20.49
CA ILE A 74 -7.61 16.11 -19.15
C ILE A 74 -8.85 15.58 -18.42
N THR A 75 -9.98 15.43 -19.10
CA THR A 75 -11.19 14.87 -18.49
C THR A 75 -11.02 13.40 -18.12
N ALA A 76 -10.39 12.60 -18.98
CA ALA A 76 -10.08 11.20 -18.72
C ALA A 76 -9.11 11.04 -17.54
N LEU A 77 -8.06 11.85 -17.48
CA LEU A 77 -7.12 11.85 -16.37
C LEU A 77 -7.78 12.24 -15.04
N ARG A 78 -8.73 13.19 -15.07
CA ARG A 78 -9.50 13.57 -13.88
C ARG A 78 -10.40 12.44 -13.40
N THR A 79 -11.05 11.71 -14.31
CA THR A 79 -11.87 10.56 -13.94
C THR A 79 -11.03 9.42 -13.38
N ASP A 80 -9.88 9.15 -13.98
CA ASP A 80 -8.95 8.12 -13.52
C ASP A 80 -8.39 8.48 -12.14
N LEU A 81 -8.02 9.74 -11.92
CA LEU A 81 -7.54 10.23 -10.63
C LEU A 81 -8.61 10.05 -9.54
N SER A 82 -9.85 10.46 -9.82
CA SER A 82 -10.95 10.28 -8.86
C SER A 82 -11.22 8.80 -8.57
N ALA A 83 -11.13 7.93 -9.56
CA ALA A 83 -11.25 6.49 -9.35
C ALA A 83 -10.12 5.92 -8.49
N VAL A 84 -8.90 6.42 -8.65
CA VAL A 84 -7.75 6.04 -7.81
C VAL A 84 -7.93 6.53 -6.37
N GLU A 85 -8.38 7.77 -6.16
CA GLU A 85 -8.67 8.31 -4.82
C GLU A 85 -9.65 7.41 -4.05
N VAL A 86 -10.78 7.07 -4.67
CA VAL A 86 -11.79 6.19 -4.05
C VAL A 86 -11.20 4.80 -3.71
N ARG A 87 -10.37 4.24 -4.61
CA ARG A 87 -9.72 2.95 -4.36
C ARG A 87 -8.71 3.03 -3.22
N VAL A 88 -7.97 4.12 -3.11
CA VAL A 88 -7.01 4.34 -2.02
C VAL A 88 -7.75 4.45 -0.69
N GLU A 89 -8.80 5.25 -0.61
CA GLU A 89 -9.61 5.36 0.62
C GLU A 89 -10.21 4.01 1.06
N ALA A 90 -10.71 3.22 0.11
CA ALA A 90 -11.23 1.89 0.39
C ALA A 90 -10.14 0.95 0.94
N LEU A 91 -8.96 0.94 0.32
CA LEU A 91 -7.82 0.12 0.75
C LEU A 91 -7.29 0.56 2.11
N GLU A 92 -7.24 1.85 2.40
CA GLU A 92 -6.82 2.36 3.71
C GLU A 92 -7.79 1.93 4.82
N THR A 93 -9.10 2.02 4.54
CA THR A 93 -10.15 1.58 5.46
C THR A 93 -10.07 0.08 5.73
N GLU A 94 -9.92 -0.73 4.68
CA GLU A 94 -9.77 -2.18 4.80
C GLU A 94 -8.48 -2.56 5.53
N ALA A 95 -7.36 -1.90 5.22
CA ALA A 95 -6.09 -2.12 5.90
C ALA A 95 -6.20 -1.81 7.39
N GLN A 96 -6.89 -0.73 7.76
CA GLN A 96 -7.12 -0.39 9.16
C GLN A 96 -7.99 -1.44 9.86
N ALA A 97 -9.07 -1.89 9.23
CA ALA A 97 -9.91 -2.97 9.76
C ALA A 97 -9.10 -4.26 9.96
N CYS A 98 -8.32 -4.67 8.97
CA CYS A 98 -7.45 -5.86 9.04
C CYS A 98 -6.43 -5.76 10.19
N ARG A 99 -5.75 -4.60 10.35
CA ARG A 99 -4.80 -4.38 11.45
C ARG A 99 -5.46 -4.51 12.82
N THR A 100 -6.67 -3.96 12.99
CA THR A 100 -7.38 -4.06 14.28
C THR A 100 -7.79 -5.49 14.61
N GLN A 101 -8.28 -6.25 13.61
CA GLN A 101 -8.61 -7.67 13.78
C GLN A 101 -7.37 -8.50 14.09
N HIS A 102 -6.27 -8.27 13.38
CA HIS A 102 -5.01 -8.97 13.62
C HIS A 102 -4.52 -8.77 15.05
N ARG A 103 -4.49 -7.52 15.53
CA ARG A 103 -4.09 -7.19 16.91
C ARG A 103 -5.00 -7.85 17.95
N ALA A 104 -6.30 -7.92 17.70
CA ALA A 104 -7.24 -8.60 18.59
C ALA A 104 -6.96 -10.12 18.65
N ALA A 105 -6.64 -10.73 17.50
CA ALA A 105 -6.28 -12.14 17.42
C ALA A 105 -4.94 -12.45 18.12
N GLU A 106 -3.93 -11.59 17.99
CA GLU A 106 -2.65 -11.72 18.69
C GLU A 106 -2.84 -11.67 20.22
N LEU A 107 -3.67 -10.74 20.70
CA LEU A 107 -3.98 -10.63 22.12
C LEU A 107 -4.72 -11.87 22.64
N ALA A 108 -5.69 -12.38 21.88
CA ALA A 108 -6.43 -13.59 22.22
C ALA A 108 -5.51 -14.81 22.29
N THR A 109 -4.60 -14.95 21.32
CA THR A 109 -3.61 -16.04 21.25
C THR A 109 -2.67 -15.98 22.45
N THR A 110 -2.16 -14.80 22.80
CA THR A 110 -1.31 -14.60 23.97
C THR A 110 -2.04 -14.98 25.26
N ARG A 111 -3.31 -14.55 25.40
CA ARG A 111 -4.15 -14.90 26.56
C ARG A 111 -4.35 -16.41 26.66
N GLN A 112 -4.65 -17.08 25.55
CA GLN A 112 -4.81 -18.54 25.51
C GLN A 112 -3.52 -19.26 25.89
N GLY A 113 -2.37 -18.80 25.38
CA GLY A 113 -1.06 -19.34 25.75
C GLY A 113 -0.79 -19.25 27.26
N ASN A 114 -1.11 -18.11 27.88
CA ASN A 114 -0.98 -17.92 29.32
C ASN A 114 -1.93 -18.83 30.12
N MET A 115 -3.18 -19.01 29.65
CA MET A 115 -4.13 -19.93 30.27
C MET A 115 -3.63 -21.39 30.21
N LEU A 116 -3.13 -21.83 29.05
CA LEU A 116 -2.56 -23.16 28.89
C LEU A 116 -1.37 -23.40 29.81
N LEU A 117 -0.47 -22.41 29.93
CA LEU A 117 0.66 -22.51 30.85
C LEU A 117 0.19 -22.63 32.31
N SER A 118 -0.81 -21.84 32.71
CA SER A 118 -1.39 -21.91 34.05
C SER A 118 -2.02 -23.27 34.32
N LEU A 119 -2.85 -23.77 33.40
CA LEU A 119 -3.48 -25.09 33.51
C LEU A 119 -2.44 -26.20 33.59
N ARG A 120 -1.37 -26.12 32.79
CA ARG A 120 -0.27 -27.09 32.83
C ARG A 120 0.39 -27.12 34.22
N ARG A 121 0.66 -25.95 34.81
CA ARG A 121 1.23 -25.86 36.16
C ARG A 121 0.29 -26.42 37.22
N GLN A 122 -1.02 -26.20 37.08
CA GLN A 122 -2.01 -26.77 38.00
C GLN A 122 -2.06 -28.29 37.88
N VAL A 123 -2.06 -28.84 36.68
CA VAL A 123 -2.00 -30.30 36.45
C VAL A 123 -0.73 -30.88 37.06
N GLU A 124 0.42 -30.25 36.83
CA GLU A 124 1.69 -30.69 37.42
C GLU A 124 1.66 -30.67 38.96
N ASP A 125 1.12 -29.62 39.58
CA ASP A 125 0.99 -29.57 41.05
C ASP A 125 0.03 -30.66 41.56
N LEU A 126 -1.08 -30.91 40.87
CA LEU A 126 -2.02 -31.98 41.23
C LEU A 126 -1.38 -33.38 41.09
N GLU A 127 -0.66 -33.62 40.00
CA GLU A 127 0.09 -34.88 39.82
C GLU A 127 1.15 -35.05 40.90
N ASN A 128 1.89 -33.99 41.22
CA ASN A 128 2.88 -34.01 42.28
C ASN A 128 2.21 -34.30 43.63
N ARG A 129 1.12 -33.61 43.98
CA ARG A 129 0.37 -33.88 45.23
C ARG A 129 -0.15 -35.31 45.29
N SER A 130 -0.68 -35.84 44.18
CA SER A 130 -1.13 -37.23 44.09
C SER A 130 0.03 -38.23 44.29
N ARG A 131 1.26 -37.88 43.90
CA ARG A 131 2.45 -38.72 44.02
C ARG A 131 3.31 -38.46 45.26
N ARG A 132 3.08 -37.38 46.03
CA ARG A 132 3.92 -36.94 47.16
C ARG A 132 4.13 -38.02 48.24
N GLN A 133 3.15 -38.90 48.42
CA GLN A 133 3.20 -39.98 49.42
C GLN A 133 3.57 -41.34 48.81
N ASN A 134 3.86 -41.40 47.50
CA ASN A 134 4.20 -42.63 46.81
C ASN A 134 5.73 -42.80 46.79
N ILE A 135 6.22 -43.82 47.48
CA ILE A 135 7.64 -44.21 47.46
C ILE A 135 7.82 -45.33 46.43
N ARG A 136 8.77 -45.15 45.50
CA ARG A 136 9.18 -46.19 44.54
C ARG A 136 10.51 -46.79 44.96
N ILE A 137 10.52 -48.09 45.23
CA ILE A 137 11.71 -48.85 45.62
C ILE A 137 12.16 -49.70 44.42
N ARG A 138 13.43 -49.60 44.03
CA ARG A 138 14.04 -50.36 42.92
C ARG A 138 15.06 -51.36 43.47
N GLY A 139 15.29 -52.44 42.73
CA GLY A 139 16.25 -53.49 43.12
C GLY A 139 15.75 -54.43 44.21
N LEU A 140 14.44 -54.44 44.50
CA LEU A 140 13.85 -55.39 45.43
C LEU A 140 13.69 -56.75 44.73
N PRO A 141 14.30 -57.84 45.25
CA PRO A 141 14.12 -59.17 44.68
C PRO A 141 12.64 -59.59 44.68
N GLU A 142 12.29 -60.55 43.82
CA GLU A 142 10.95 -61.13 43.81
C GLU A 142 10.79 -62.06 45.02
N PRO A 143 9.75 -61.88 45.87
CA PRO A 143 9.53 -62.76 47.01
C PRO A 143 8.95 -64.07 46.54
N ASP A 144 9.58 -65.18 46.91
CA ASP A 144 9.10 -66.52 46.57
C ASP A 144 7.86 -66.93 47.41
N THR A 145 7.62 -66.29 48.56
CA THR A 145 6.52 -66.70 49.47
C THR A 145 6.05 -65.60 50.44
N THR A 146 6.88 -64.59 50.74
CA THR A 146 6.52 -63.54 51.72
C THR A 146 5.64 -62.45 51.09
N PRO A 147 4.60 -61.98 51.79
CA PRO A 147 3.78 -60.89 51.30
C PRO A 147 4.59 -59.58 51.27
N LEU A 148 4.51 -58.87 50.15
CA LEU A 148 5.31 -57.66 49.87
C LEU A 148 5.31 -56.60 50.99
N PRO A 149 4.18 -56.30 51.68
CA PRO A 149 4.18 -55.37 52.82
C PRO A 149 5.14 -55.77 53.94
N ASP A 150 5.25 -57.07 54.24
CA ASP A 150 6.09 -57.56 55.35
C ASP A 150 7.57 -57.40 55.03
N THR A 151 7.97 -57.72 53.79
CA THR A 151 9.31 -57.46 53.27
C THR A 151 9.67 -55.97 53.36
N LEU A 152 8.74 -55.08 53.02
CA LEU A 152 8.95 -53.63 53.13
C LEU A 152 9.04 -53.17 54.59
N ARG A 153 8.21 -53.68 55.52
CA ARG A 153 8.35 -53.34 56.95
C ARG A 153 9.68 -53.80 57.52
N ALA A 154 10.19 -54.96 57.11
CA ALA A 154 11.51 -55.43 57.50
C ALA A 154 12.61 -54.50 56.98
N LEU A 155 12.55 -54.14 55.68
CA LEU A 155 13.49 -53.23 55.06
C LEU A 155 13.50 -51.84 55.73
N PHE A 156 12.33 -51.24 55.95
CA PHE A 156 12.27 -49.93 56.59
C PHE A 156 12.73 -49.96 58.05
N ARG A 157 12.44 -51.03 58.81
CA ARG A 157 12.98 -51.19 60.17
C ARG A 157 14.50 -51.30 60.17
N GLN A 158 15.07 -51.98 59.18
CA GLN A 158 16.51 -52.06 59.02
C GLN A 158 17.14 -50.69 58.69
N ILE A 159 16.49 -49.89 57.84
CA ILE A 159 16.99 -48.56 57.43
C ILE A 159 16.83 -47.51 58.54
N LEU A 160 15.66 -47.47 59.20
CA LEU A 160 15.32 -46.45 60.19
C LEU A 160 15.88 -46.74 61.60
N GLY A 161 16.30 -47.99 61.85
CA GLY A 161 16.86 -48.39 63.15
C GLY A 161 15.84 -48.39 64.29
N GLN A 162 16.33 -48.43 65.54
CA GLN A 162 15.50 -48.49 66.75
C GLN A 162 14.76 -47.18 67.08
N GLU A 163 15.17 -46.05 66.48
CA GLU A 163 14.50 -44.76 66.64
C GLU A 163 13.36 -44.54 65.63
N GLY A 164 13.15 -45.48 64.72
CA GLY A 164 12.04 -45.43 63.77
C GLY A 164 10.66 -45.60 64.43
N PRO A 165 9.58 -45.18 63.75
CA PRO A 165 8.22 -45.39 64.23
C PRO A 165 7.92 -46.88 64.45
N LYS A 166 7.25 -47.20 65.57
CA LYS A 166 6.89 -48.57 65.96
C LYS A 166 6.02 -49.29 64.93
N GLU A 167 5.19 -48.55 64.21
CA GLU A 167 4.29 -49.08 63.20
C GLU A 167 4.34 -48.23 61.93
N ILE A 168 4.63 -48.89 60.81
CA ILE A 168 4.63 -48.27 59.48
C ILE A 168 3.36 -48.74 58.77
N GLN A 169 2.43 -47.81 58.59
CA GLN A 169 1.18 -48.05 57.87
C GLN A 169 1.40 -47.81 56.38
N PHE A 170 0.84 -48.69 55.57
CA PHE A 170 0.81 -48.53 54.12
C PHE A 170 -0.64 -48.52 53.67
N ASP A 171 -1.01 -47.51 52.88
CA ASP A 171 -2.34 -47.44 52.27
C ASP A 171 -2.47 -48.44 51.12
N ARG A 172 -1.46 -48.47 50.22
CA ARG A 172 -1.39 -49.43 49.11
C ARG A 172 0.04 -49.85 48.83
N VAL A 173 0.26 -51.16 48.69
CA VAL A 173 1.55 -51.75 48.31
C VAL A 173 1.34 -52.65 47.11
N HIS A 174 2.07 -52.37 46.04
CA HIS A 174 2.01 -53.17 44.81
C HIS A 174 3.32 -53.02 44.04
N ARG A 175 3.63 -54.02 43.20
CA ARG A 175 4.67 -53.87 42.19
C ARG A 175 4.14 -52.95 41.10
N ALA A 176 4.98 -52.03 40.63
CA ALA A 176 4.64 -51.27 39.44
C ALA A 176 4.65 -52.25 38.26
N LEU A 177 3.68 -52.11 37.35
CA LEU A 177 3.80 -52.67 36.01
C LEU A 177 5.10 -52.10 35.42
N GLY A 178 5.96 -52.99 34.91
CA GLY A 178 7.21 -52.60 34.26
C GLY A 178 6.97 -51.66 33.08
N PRO A 179 8.03 -51.06 32.51
CA PRO A 179 7.92 -50.41 31.21
C PRO A 179 7.30 -51.36 30.16
#